data_AF-A0A182N1P8-F1
#
_entry.id   AF-A0A182N1P8-F1
#
_cell.length_a   1.000
_cell.length_b   1.000
_cell.length_c   1.000
_cell.angle_alpha   90.00
_cell.angle_beta   90.00
_cell.angle_gamma   90.00
#
_symmetry.space_group_name_H-M   'P 1'
#
loop_
_entity.id
_entity.type
_entity.pdbx_description
1 polymer ?
#
loop_
_entity_poly.entity_id
_entity_poly.type
_entity_poly.pdbx_seq_one_letter_code
_entity_poly.pdbx_strand_id
1 'polypeptide(L)'
;MIRTRRGADTVGIASCLTIAVGNAGTVSSTTRKTTVVVPNLDSLATDTELQEAFLSQHGLAVDKANIRLRLHRNGLKRARLRLAERDADRLVGKRLKVALTVVWPFEEQRIPPGELVRLG
;
A
#
# COMPACT_ATOMS: atom_id res chain seq x y z
N MET A 1 0.45 24.68 -6.28
CA MET A 1 0.64 23.22 -6.07
C MET A 1 2.13 22.92 -6.10
N ILE A 2 2.73 22.52 -4.98
CA ILE A 2 4.16 22.21 -4.89
C ILE A 2 4.33 20.69 -5.10
N ARG A 3 5.24 20.28 -5.98
CA ARG A 3 5.60 18.88 -6.19
C ARG A 3 6.91 18.60 -5.48
N THR A 4 6.90 17.68 -4.52
CA THR A 4 8.11 17.27 -3.80
C THR A 4 8.83 16.15 -4.54
N ARG A 5 10.17 16.18 -4.53
CA ARG A 5 11.01 15.13 -5.12
C ARG A 5 11.04 13.89 -4.22
N ARG A 6 11.39 12.74 -4.79
CA ARG A 6 11.51 11.46 -4.06
C ARG A 6 12.52 11.62 -2.91
N GLY A 7 12.14 11.22 -1.70
CA GLY A 7 12.98 11.32 -0.50
C GLY A 7 12.95 12.69 0.22
N ALA A 8 12.20 13.67 -0.28
CA ALA A 8 12.00 14.92 0.42
C ALA A 8 11.25 14.70 1.75
N ASP A 9 11.65 15.42 2.79
CA ASP A 9 10.94 15.44 4.07
C ASP A 9 9.61 16.17 3.91
N THR A 10 8.59 15.42 3.52
CA THR A 10 7.24 15.94 3.32
C THR A 10 6.61 16.45 4.62
N VAL A 11 7.07 15.98 5.77
CA VAL A 11 6.56 16.40 7.09
C VAL A 11 7.12 17.77 7.44
N GLY A 12 8.45 17.94 7.33
CA GLY A 12 9.11 19.23 7.51
C GLY A 12 8.59 20.28 6.52
N ILE A 13 8.44 19.92 5.25
CA ILE A 13 7.90 20.83 4.23
C ILE A 13 6.45 21.24 4.54
N ALA A 14 5.59 20.30 4.93
CA ALA A 14 4.22 20.61 5.32
C ALA A 14 4.17 21.52 6.55
N SER A 15 5.03 21.29 7.55
CA SER A 15 5.15 22.13 8.74
C SER A 15 5.59 23.55 8.39
N CYS A 16 6.66 23.72 7.61
CA CYS A 16 7.11 25.03 7.14
C CYS A 16 6.03 25.78 6.35
N LEU A 17 5.32 25.09 5.47
CA LEU A 17 4.21 25.68 4.70
C LEU A 17 3.04 26.06 5.60
N THR A 18 2.73 25.27 6.62
CA THR A 18 1.66 25.59 7.57
C THR A 18 2.00 26.84 8.37
N ILE A 19 3.26 26.97 8.81
CA ILE A 19 3.77 28.17 9.50
C ILE A 19 3.72 29.38 8.57
N ALA A 20 4.15 29.24 7.31
CA ALA A 20 4.19 30.34 6.35
C ALA A 20 2.79 30.82 5.92
N VAL A 21 1.81 29.92 5.82
CA VAL A 21 0.43 30.26 5.44
C VAL A 21 -0.37 30.78 6.65
N GLY A 22 -0.07 30.33 7.86
CA GLY A 22 -0.77 30.74 9.08
C GLY A 22 -2.28 30.51 8.97
N ASN A 23 -3.07 31.52 9.34
CA ASN A 23 -4.55 31.49 9.27
C ASN A 23 -5.10 31.93 7.90
N ALA A 24 -4.24 32.30 6.94
CA ALA A 24 -4.66 32.83 5.65
C ALA A 24 -5.07 31.73 4.65
N GLY A 25 -4.89 30.45 4.99
CA GLY A 25 -5.25 29.34 4.10
C GLY A 25 -5.02 27.97 4.71
N THR A 26 -5.30 26.93 3.92
CA THR A 26 -5.16 25.52 4.32
C THR A 26 -4.11 24.84 3.46
N VAL A 27 -3.15 24.17 4.11
CA VAL A 27 -2.16 23.33 3.43
C VAL A 27 -2.68 21.89 3.40
N SER A 28 -2.83 21.32 2.21
CA SER A 28 -3.16 19.90 2.05
C SER A 28 -2.06 19.18 1.26
N SER A 29 -1.68 17.99 1.75
CA SER A 29 -0.72 17.12 1.08
C SER A 29 -1.45 15.90 0.52
N THR A 30 -1.40 15.73 -0.80
CA THR A 30 -2.01 14.59 -1.46
C THR A 30 -0.93 13.60 -1.87
N THR A 31 -0.92 12.42 -1.23
CA THR A 31 -0.05 11.31 -1.63
C THR A 31 -0.85 10.35 -2.50
N ARG A 32 -0.30 9.97 -3.66
CA ARG A 32 -0.91 8.95 -4.51
C ARG A 32 -0.89 7.60 -3.80
N LYS A 33 -2.05 6.96 -3.74
CA LYS A 33 -2.23 5.65 -3.13
C LYS A 33 -2.50 4.61 -4.21
N THR A 34 -1.81 3.49 -4.14
CA THR A 34 -2.05 2.31 -4.97
C THR A 34 -2.50 1.13 -4.10
N THR A 35 -3.00 0.08 -4.76
CA THR A 35 -3.39 -1.16 -4.09
C THR A 35 -2.36 -2.23 -4.42
N VAL A 36 -1.73 -2.79 -3.39
CA VAL A 36 -0.87 -3.97 -3.50
C VAL A 36 -1.66 -5.20 -3.11
N VAL A 37 -1.56 -6.25 -3.91
CA VAL A 37 -2.18 -7.55 -3.66
C VAL A 37 -1.12 -8.52 -3.19
N VAL A 38 -1.39 -9.20 -2.08
CA VAL A 38 -0.61 -10.34 -1.60
C VAL A 38 -1.45 -11.59 -1.83
N PRO A 39 -1.11 -12.40 -2.84
CA PRO A 39 -1.86 -13.61 -3.16
C PRO A 39 -1.46 -14.79 -2.27
N ASN A 40 -2.28 -15.85 -2.29
CA ASN A 40 -1.93 -17.19 -1.80
C ASN A 40 -1.42 -17.25 -0.36
N LEU A 41 -2.03 -16.46 0.52
CA LEU A 41 -1.75 -16.53 1.95
C LEU A 41 -2.44 -17.76 2.55
N ASP A 42 -1.84 -18.30 3.61
CA ASP A 42 -2.47 -19.36 4.40
C ASP A 42 -3.84 -18.91 4.95
N SER A 43 -4.76 -19.87 5.10
CA SER A 43 -6.08 -19.65 5.69
C SER A 43 -6.02 -19.08 7.11
N LEU A 44 -4.95 -19.34 7.86
CA LEU A 44 -4.74 -18.86 9.23
C LEU A 44 -4.03 -17.50 9.27
N ALA A 45 -3.49 -17.02 8.14
CA ALA A 45 -2.76 -15.77 8.11
C ALA A 45 -3.62 -14.59 8.62
N THR A 46 -3.06 -13.83 9.57
CA THR A 46 -3.70 -12.66 10.15
C THR A 46 -3.15 -11.36 9.57
N ASP A 47 -3.88 -10.26 9.75
CA ASP A 47 -3.44 -8.92 9.40
C ASP A 47 -2.19 -8.49 10.19
N THR A 48 -2.08 -8.97 11.44
CA THR A 48 -0.97 -8.70 12.35
C THR A 48 0.31 -9.37 11.86
N GLU A 49 0.25 -10.66 11.50
CA GLU A 49 1.41 -11.37 10.91
C GLU A 49 1.87 -10.74 9.59
N LEU A 50 0.93 -10.28 8.76
CA LEU A 50 1.26 -9.53 7.54
C LEU A 50 1.99 -8.23 7.86
N GLN A 51 1.47 -7.46 8.82
CA GLN A 51 2.10 -6.20 9.24
C GLN A 51 3.52 -6.44 9.76
N GLU A 52 3.70 -7.45 10.62
CA GLU A 52 5.01 -7.84 11.15
C GLU A 52 5.95 -8.32 10.05
N ALA A 53 5.45 -9.10 9.08
CA ALA A 53 6.26 -9.54 7.94
C ALA A 53 6.74 -8.36 7.07
N PHE A 54 5.87 -7.38 6.82
CA PHE A 54 6.25 -6.17 6.09
C PHE A 54 7.26 -5.31 6.85
N LEU A 55 7.08 -5.16 8.15
CA LEU A 55 7.98 -4.39 8.99
C LEU A 55 9.35 -5.07 9.11
N SER A 56 9.37 -6.38 9.40
CA SER A 56 10.60 -7.13 9.63
C SER A 56 11.43 -7.36 8.37
N GLN A 57 10.79 -7.64 7.23
CA GLN A 57 11.52 -8.00 5.99
C GLN A 57 11.78 -6.82 5.07
N HIS A 58 10.91 -5.80 5.08
CA HIS A 58 10.97 -4.67 4.15
C HIS A 58 11.03 -3.31 4.86
N GLY A 59 11.07 -3.28 6.20
CA GLY A 59 11.12 -2.04 6.97
C GLY A 59 9.89 -1.16 6.80
N LEU A 60 8.76 -1.74 6.37
CA LEU A 60 7.57 -0.99 6.03
C LEU A 60 6.50 -1.11 7.12
N ALA A 61 6.24 0.00 7.81
CA ALA A 61 5.12 0.11 8.73
C ALA A 61 3.81 0.29 7.95
N VAL A 62 3.03 -0.79 7.85
CA VAL A 62 1.69 -0.76 7.24
C VAL A 62 0.63 -0.64 8.32
N ASP A 63 -0.34 0.25 8.13
CA ASP A 63 -1.50 0.34 9.02
C ASP A 63 -2.50 -0.79 8.75
N LYS A 64 -2.91 -1.52 9.80
CA LYS A 64 -3.87 -2.63 9.74
C LYS A 64 -5.20 -2.21 9.10
N ALA A 65 -5.64 -0.96 9.31
CA ALA A 65 -6.87 -0.45 8.71
C ALA A 65 -6.84 -0.43 7.16
N ASN A 66 -5.64 -0.42 6.57
CA ASN A 66 -5.46 -0.47 5.11
C ASN A 66 -5.32 -1.90 4.57
N ILE A 67 -5.33 -2.91 5.43
CA ILE A 67 -5.22 -4.33 5.07
C ILE A 67 -6.63 -4.92 4.98
N ARG A 68 -6.98 -5.47 3.82
CA ARG A 68 -8.21 -6.23 3.62
C ARG A 68 -7.88 -7.66 3.26
N LEU A 69 -8.16 -8.57 4.19
CA LEU A 69 -8.03 -10.00 3.98
C LEU A 69 -9.35 -10.59 3.46
N ARG A 70 -9.25 -11.44 2.44
CA ARG A 70 -10.39 -12.20 1.91
C ARG A 70 -10.00 -13.66 1.76
N LEU A 71 -10.74 -14.54 2.41
CA LEU A 71 -10.65 -15.99 2.18
C LEU A 71 -11.38 -16.35 0.89
N HIS A 72 -10.71 -17.12 0.02
CA HIS A 72 -11.29 -17.63 -1.22
C HIS A 72 -11.74 -19.09 -1.03
N ARG A 73 -12.63 -19.56 -1.94
CA ARG A 73 -13.18 -20.93 -1.89
C ARG A 73 -12.13 -22.04 -1.99
N ASN A 74 -10.95 -21.73 -2.50
CA ASN A 74 -9.81 -22.64 -2.57
C ASN A 74 -9.04 -22.77 -1.25
N GLY A 75 -9.53 -22.18 -0.15
CA GLY A 75 -8.88 -22.23 1.16
C GLY A 75 -7.74 -21.23 1.33
N LEU A 76 -7.35 -20.49 0.30
CA LEU A 76 -6.29 -19.49 0.38
C LEU A 76 -6.86 -18.10 0.66
N LYS A 77 -6.11 -17.31 1.45
CA LYS A 77 -6.39 -15.89 1.67
C LYS A 77 -5.68 -15.03 0.63
N ARG A 78 -6.29 -13.89 0.36
CA ARG A 78 -5.68 -12.79 -0.41
C ARG A 78 -5.77 -11.53 0.43
N ALA A 79 -4.64 -10.84 0.59
CA ALA A 79 -4.63 -9.51 1.20
C ALA A 79 -4.60 -8.44 0.11
N ARG A 80 -5.39 -7.39 0.29
CA ARG A 80 -5.31 -6.14 -0.47
C ARG A 80 -4.88 -5.04 0.47
N LEU A 81 -3.82 -4.33 0.12
CA LEU A 81 -3.20 -3.30 0.93
C LEU A 81 -3.25 -1.98 0.19
N ARG A 82 -3.83 -0.95 0.81
CA ARG A 82 -3.81 0.40 0.24
C ARG A 82 -2.61 1.17 0.79
N LEU A 83 -1.61 1.39 -0.06
CA LEU A 83 -0.33 1.98 0.32
C LEU A 83 -0.02 3.20 -0.53
N ALA A 84 0.92 4.05 -0.10
CA ALA A 84 1.48 5.06 -0.99
C ALA A 84 2.26 4.38 -2.13
N GLU A 85 2.23 4.93 -3.33
CA GLU A 85 2.97 4.37 -4.50
C GLU A 85 4.44 4.09 -4.17
N ARG A 86 5.10 5.02 -3.45
CA ARG A 86 6.50 4.87 -3.01
C ARG A 86 6.76 3.63 -2.14
N ASP A 87 5.77 3.24 -1.36
CA ASP A 87 5.85 2.11 -0.43
C ASP A 87 5.49 0.82 -1.16
N ALA A 88 4.56 0.89 -2.10
CA ALA A 88 4.23 -0.20 -3.01
C ALA A 88 5.43 -0.60 -3.89
N ASP A 89 6.17 0.36 -4.45
CA ASP A 89 7.40 0.12 -5.23
C ASP A 89 8.42 -0.73 -4.45
N ARG A 90 8.44 -0.59 -3.12
CA ARG A 90 9.36 -1.33 -2.25
C ARG A 90 8.91 -2.76 -2.00
N LEU A 91 7.65 -3.10 -2.25
CA LEU A 91 7.06 -4.40 -1.98
C LEU A 91 6.78 -5.22 -3.23
N VAL A 92 6.39 -4.56 -4.33
CA VAL A 92 6.01 -5.21 -5.58
C VAL A 92 7.17 -6.06 -6.11
N GLY A 93 6.87 -7.31 -6.45
CA GLY A 93 7.83 -8.28 -6.96
C GLY A 93 8.84 -8.80 -5.93
N LYS A 94 8.84 -8.29 -4.69
CA LYS A 94 9.76 -8.76 -3.66
C LYS A 94 9.21 -9.95 -2.92
N ARG A 95 10.10 -10.85 -2.51
CA ARG A 95 9.73 -12.01 -1.70
C ARG A 95 9.22 -11.54 -0.34
N LEU A 96 8.05 -12.01 0.05
CA LEU A 96 7.49 -11.84 1.40
C LEU A 96 7.22 -13.22 1.97
N LYS A 97 7.79 -13.51 3.15
CA LYS A 97 7.46 -14.72 3.91
C LYS A 97 6.42 -14.36 4.97
N VAL A 98 5.25 -15.00 4.92
CA VAL A 98 4.19 -14.82 5.92
C VAL A 98 3.90 -16.19 6.50
N ALA A 99 4.13 -16.36 7.80
CA ALA A 99 4.09 -17.67 8.45
C ALA A 99 4.91 -18.73 7.68
N LEU A 100 4.22 -19.74 7.13
CA LEU A 100 4.83 -20.84 6.37
C LEU A 100 4.83 -20.62 4.84
N THR A 101 4.20 -19.56 4.36
CA THR A 101 4.03 -19.31 2.92
C THR A 101 5.00 -18.25 2.42
N VAL A 102 5.49 -18.44 1.20
CA VAL A 102 6.29 -17.45 0.47
C VAL A 102 5.45 -16.91 -0.67
N VAL A 103 5.32 -15.59 -0.72
CA VAL A 103 4.44 -14.89 -1.66
C VAL A 103 5.18 -13.71 -2.30
N TRP A 104 4.72 -13.32 -3.48
CA TRP A 104 5.23 -12.16 -4.22
C TRP A 104 4.10 -11.16 -4.39
N PRO A 105 4.10 -10.05 -3.62
CA PRO A 105 3.12 -9.01 -3.77
C PRO A 105 3.20 -8.38 -5.16
N PHE A 106 2.06 -8.01 -5.73
CA PHE A 106 1.99 -7.31 -7.01
C PHE A 106 1.02 -6.14 -6.94
N GLU A 107 1.20 -5.16 -7.83
CA GLU A 107 0.30 -4.02 -7.91
C GLU A 107 -1.00 -4.42 -8.60
N GLU A 108 -2.15 -4.05 -8.02
CA GLU A 108 -3.44 -4.27 -8.66
C GLU A 108 -3.57 -3.34 -9.87
N GLN A 109 -3.41 -3.88 -11.08
CA GLN A 109 -3.69 -3.14 -12.30
C GLN A 109 -5.17 -2.75 -12.30
N ARG A 110 -5.44 -1.45 -12.20
CA ARG A 110 -6.76 -0.90 -12.48
C ARG A 110 -6.98 -0.96 -13.98
N ILE A 111 -7.66 -2.00 -14.45
CA ILE A 111 -8.28 -1.96 -15.78
C ILE A 111 -9.33 -0.84 -15.71
N PRO A 112 -9.21 0.23 -16.51
CA PRO A 112 -10.23 1.27 -16.53
C PRO A 112 -11.56 0.63 -16.98
N PRO A 113 -12.71 1.02 -16.39
CA PRO A 113 -14.00 0.38 -16.64
C PRO A 113 -14.47 0.40 -18.11
N GLY A 114 -13.78 1.11 -19.01
CA GLY A 114 -14.07 1.16 -20.45
C GLY A 114 -13.46 0.02 -21.29
N GLU A 115 -12.54 -0.80 -20.77
CA GLU A 115 -11.90 -1.88 -21.55
C GLU A 115 -12.58 -3.25 -21.41
N LEU A 116 -13.47 -3.42 -20.42
CA LEU A 116 -14.22 -4.67 -20.19
C LEU A 116 -15.32 -4.92 -21.25
N VAL A 117 -15.69 -3.93 -22.06
CA VAL A 117 -16.79 -4.01 -23.04
C VAL A 117 -16.34 -4.61 -24.38
N ARG A 118 -15.04 -4.83 -24.61
CA ARG A 118 -14.52 -5.35 -25.90
C ARG A 118 -14.13 -6.83 -25.89
N LEU A 119 -14.36 -7.55 -24.79
CA LEU A 119 -14.01 -8.96 -24.65
C LEU A 119 -15.19 -9.84 -24.22
N GLY A 120 -16.42 -9.39 -24.44
CA GLY A 120 -17.65 -10.15 -24.24
C GLY A 120 -18.49 -10.18 -25.50
#